data_AF-A0A1I0VIM4-F1
#
_entry.id   AF-A0A1I0VIM4-F1
#
_cell.length_a   1.000
_cell.length_b   1.000
_cell.length_c   1.000
_cell.angle_alpha   90.00
_cell.angle_beta   90.00
_cell.angle_gamma   90.00
#
_symmetry.space_group_name_H-M   'P 1'
#
loop_
_entity.id
_entity.type
_entity.pdbx_description
1 polymer ?
#
loop_
_entity_poly.entity_id
_entity_poly.type
_entity_poly.pdbx_seq_one_letter_code
_entity_poly.pdbx_strand_id
1 'polypeptide(L)'
;MRNKGSIFGIGTLLLLLSIGIPVLIQFIFILTFADYYKNGGFLPGLGHYFICVLMIIINMIAAPIIVFSNFSKHKKGDLGNVLLTRITTIFVVSVVVQIVLCIWIENPFSPSTTGLFL
;
A
#
# COMPACT_ATOMS: atom_id res chain seq x y z
N MET A 1 -1.79 -28.71 -21.42
CA MET A 1 -2.93 -28.35 -20.55
C MET A 1 -2.49 -27.18 -19.67
N ARG A 2 -3.12 -26.01 -19.83
CA ARG A 2 -2.63 -24.73 -19.31
C ARG A 2 -3.03 -24.59 -17.84
N ASN A 3 -2.04 -24.41 -16.95
CA ASN A 3 -2.17 -24.44 -15.49
C ASN A 3 -3.02 -23.25 -14.98
N LYS A 4 -4.35 -23.39 -14.99
CA LYS A 4 -5.31 -22.39 -14.48
C LYS A 4 -5.09 -22.08 -12.98
N GLY A 5 -4.54 -23.04 -12.22
CA GLY A 5 -4.24 -22.86 -10.80
C GLY A 5 -3.15 -21.82 -10.52
N SER A 6 -2.16 -21.68 -11.42
CA SER A 6 -1.06 -20.72 -11.24
C SER A 6 -1.53 -19.27 -11.40
N ILE A 7 -2.44 -18.99 -12.33
CA ILE A 7 -2.98 -17.64 -12.56
C ILE A 7 -3.91 -17.22 -11.40
N PHE A 8 -4.73 -18.16 -10.92
CA PHE A 8 -5.61 -17.92 -9.77
C PHE A 8 -4.80 -17.62 -8.50
N GLY A 9 -3.74 -18.39 -8.24
CA GLY A 9 -2.84 -18.15 -7.09
C GLY A 9 -2.13 -16.80 -7.14
N ILE A 10 -1.65 -16.37 -8.31
CA ILE A 10 -1.01 -15.05 -8.47
C ILE A 10 -2.04 -13.92 -8.24
N GLY A 11 -3.27 -14.07 -8.74
CA GLY A 11 -4.34 -13.09 -8.52
C GLY A 11 -4.72 -12.95 -7.04
N THR A 12 -4.89 -14.06 -6.33
CA THR A 12 -5.19 -14.05 -4.89
C THR A 12 -4.05 -13.44 -4.08
N LEU A 13 -2.80 -13.78 -4.39
CA LEU A 13 -1.64 -13.21 -3.72
C LEU A 13 -1.55 -11.69 -3.94
N LEU A 14 -1.82 -11.22 -5.16
CA LEU A 14 -1.84 -9.78 -5.47
C LEU A 14 -2.91 -9.03 -4.70
N LEU A 15 -4.12 -9.59 -4.60
CA LEU A 15 -5.19 -8.97 -3.80
C LEU A 15 -4.82 -8.92 -2.31
N LEU A 16 -4.22 -9.98 -1.78
CA LEU A 16 -3.71 -10.01 -0.41
C LEU A 16 -2.64 -8.95 -0.18
N LEU A 17 -1.70 -8.78 -1.12
CA LEU A 17 -0.65 -7.76 -1.00
C LEU A 17 -1.19 -6.33 -1.15
N SER A 18 -2.16 -6.11 -2.03
CA SER A 18 -2.82 -4.80 -2.22
C SER A 18 -3.52 -4.29 -0.97
N ILE A 19 -4.01 -5.19 -0.12
CA ILE A 19 -4.64 -4.84 1.16
C ILE A 19 -3.62 -4.90 2.31
N GLY A 20 -2.85 -5.99 2.36
CA GLY A 20 -1.95 -6.29 3.46
C GLY A 20 -0.81 -5.29 3.61
N ILE A 21 -0.22 -4.81 2.52
CA ILE A 21 0.87 -3.84 2.59
C ILE A 21 0.40 -2.51 3.19
N PRO A 22 -0.68 -1.86 2.68
CA PRO A 22 -1.16 -0.63 3.29
C PRO A 22 -1.55 -0.76 4.76
N VAL A 23 -2.22 -1.86 5.13
CA VAL A 23 -2.61 -2.15 6.51
C VAL A 23 -1.39 -2.35 7.40
N LEU A 24 -0.36 -3.04 6.91
CA LEU A 24 0.89 -3.25 7.65
C LEU A 24 1.61 -1.92 7.91
N ILE A 25 1.69 -1.04 6.91
CA ILE A 25 2.28 0.29 7.07
C ILE A 25 1.50 1.10 8.12
N GLN A 26 0.17 1.10 8.02
CA GLN A 26 -0.69 1.76 9.02
C GLN A 26 -0.39 1.25 10.43
N PHE A 27 -0.28 -0.06 10.60
CA PHE A 27 -0.01 -0.68 11.89
C PHE A 27 1.38 -0.31 12.42
N ILE A 28 2.41 -0.29 11.55
CA ILE A 28 3.75 0.16 11.90
C ILE A 28 3.73 1.61 12.38
N PHE A 29 3.00 2.50 11.71
CA PHE A 29 2.86 3.90 12.14
C PHE A 29 2.20 4.02 13.51
N ILE A 30 1.07 3.33 13.73
CA ILE A 30 0.36 3.32 15.02
C ILE A 30 1.26 2.84 16.17
N LEU A 31 2.05 1.78 15.93
CA LEU A 31 2.96 1.25 16.94
C LEU A 31 4.16 2.17 17.19
N THR A 32 4.75 2.71 16.12
CA THR A 32 5.97 3.54 16.21
C THR A 32 5.68 4.89 16.86
N PHE A 33 4.52 5.47 16.57
CA PHE A 33 4.10 6.78 17.08
C PHE A 33 2.95 6.65 18.08
N ALA A 34 2.91 5.58 18.88
CA ALA A 34 1.83 5.32 19.83
C ALA A 34 1.56 6.50 20.78
N ASP A 35 2.60 7.23 21.20
CA ASP A 35 2.47 8.40 22.05
C ASP A 35 1.80 9.59 21.34
N TYR A 36 2.00 9.73 20.04
CA TYR A 36 1.31 10.74 19.23
C TYR A 36 -0.19 10.45 19.15
N TYR A 37 -0.59 9.20 18.91
CA TYR A 37 -2.01 8.82 18.84
C TYR A 37 -2.70 8.82 20.21
N LYS A 38 -1.98 8.49 21.29
CA LYS A 38 -2.53 8.53 22.64
C LYS A 38 -2.77 9.95 23.15
N ASN A 39 -1.86 10.87 22.84
CA ASN A 39 -1.92 12.25 23.37
C ASN A 39 -2.63 13.23 22.43
N GLY A 40 -2.73 12.92 21.13
CA GLY A 40 -3.35 13.79 20.14
C GLY A 40 -4.88 13.63 19.97
N GLY A 41 -5.51 12.69 20.68
CA GLY A 41 -6.97 12.45 20.61
C GLY A 41 -7.42 11.60 19.41
N PHE A 42 -8.70 11.72 19.02
CA PHE A 42 -9.32 10.93 17.92
C PHE A 42 -8.96 11.43 16.50
N LEU A 43 -8.51 12.67 16.39
CA LEU A 43 -8.16 13.31 15.11
C LEU A 43 -6.89 12.75 14.46
N PRO A 44 -5.77 12.55 15.18
CA PRO A 44 -4.60 11.86 14.66
C PRO A 44 -4.91 10.37 14.50
N GLY A 45 -4.66 9.84 13.30
CA GLY A 45 -4.98 8.49 12.88
C GLY A 45 -6.05 8.44 11.80
N LEU A 46 -6.94 9.44 11.74
CA LEU A 46 -8.00 9.48 10.73
C LEU A 46 -7.44 9.75 9.33
N GLY A 47 -6.48 10.68 9.21
CA GLY A 47 -5.76 10.96 7.97
C GLY A 47 -4.93 9.77 7.52
N HIS A 48 -4.26 9.08 8.44
CA HIS A 48 -3.54 7.85 8.12
C HIS A 48 -4.48 6.73 7.65
N TYR A 49 -5.64 6.58 8.30
CA TYR A 49 -6.66 5.61 7.87
C TYR A 49 -7.20 5.94 6.47
N PHE A 50 -7.44 7.23 6.18
CA PHE A 50 -7.85 7.69 4.86
C PHE A 50 -6.80 7.37 3.79
N ILE A 51 -5.53 7.65 4.06
CA ILE A 51 -4.43 7.32 3.15
C ILE A 51 -4.28 5.80 2.96
N CYS A 52 -4.45 5.02 4.02
CA CYS A 52 -4.45 3.56 3.93
C CYS A 52 -5.55 3.07 2.97
N VAL A 53 -6.80 3.52 3.14
CA VAL A 53 -7.92 3.16 2.24
C VAL A 53 -7.66 3.61 0.80
N LEU A 54 -7.15 4.83 0.61
CA LEU A 54 -6.77 5.35 -0.72
C LEU A 54 -5.72 4.45 -1.39
N MET A 55 -4.69 4.03 -0.65
CA MET A 55 -3.63 3.17 -1.16
C MET A 55 -4.13 1.76 -1.48
N ILE A 56 -5.04 1.23 -0.68
CA ILE A 56 -5.71 -0.05 -0.97
C ILE A 56 -6.45 0.05 -2.32
N ILE A 57 -7.20 1.12 -2.55
CA ILE A 57 -7.92 1.34 -3.81
C ILE A 57 -6.95 1.45 -4.99
N ILE A 58 -5.88 2.24 -4.85
CA ILE A 58 -4.87 2.41 -5.90
C ILE A 58 -4.21 1.06 -6.24
N ASN A 59 -3.79 0.29 -5.23
CA ASN A 59 -3.15 -1.00 -5.44
C ASN A 59 -4.12 -2.05 -6.00
N MET A 60 -5.40 -2.01 -5.62
CA MET A 60 -6.43 -2.88 -6.18
C MET A 60 -6.72 -2.58 -7.66
N ILE A 61 -6.56 -1.34 -8.11
CA ILE A 61 -6.76 -0.96 -9.53
C ILE A 61 -5.47 -1.19 -10.34
N ALA A 62 -4.31 -0.78 -9.80
CA ALA A 62 -3.04 -0.85 -10.51
C ALA A 62 -2.60 -2.30 -10.78
N ALA A 63 -2.67 -3.18 -9.77
CA ALA A 63 -2.24 -4.57 -9.89
C ALA A 63 -2.91 -5.32 -11.06
N PRO A 64 -4.25 -5.35 -11.21
CA PRO A 64 -4.89 -6.00 -12.34
C PRO A 64 -4.57 -5.34 -13.68
N ILE A 65 -4.50 -4.00 -13.76
CA ILE A 65 -4.15 -3.30 -15.02
C ILE A 65 -2.77 -3.73 -15.54
N ILE A 66 -1.78 -3.87 -14.65
CA ILE A 66 -0.43 -4.34 -15.01
C ILE A 66 -0.50 -5.78 -15.52
N VAL A 67 -1.22 -6.65 -14.81
CA VAL A 67 -1.38 -8.05 -15.22
C VAL A 67 -2.01 -8.13 -16.61
N PHE A 68 -3.16 -7.48 -16.83
CA PHE A 68 -3.85 -7.50 -18.12
C PHE A 68 -3.03 -6.90 -19.27
N SER A 69 -2.37 -5.76 -19.04
CA SER A 69 -1.57 -5.09 -20.07
C SER A 69 -0.32 -5.88 -20.48
N ASN A 70 0.30 -6.62 -19.56
CA ASN A 70 1.46 -7.46 -19.86
C ASN A 70 1.06 -8.83 -20.45
N PHE A 71 -0.11 -9.37 -20.07
CA PHE A 71 -0.66 -10.58 -20.70
C PHE A 71 -0.97 -10.40 -22.19
N SER A 72 -1.35 -9.19 -22.62
CA SER A 72 -1.65 -8.90 -24.03
C SER A 72 -0.38 -8.73 -24.89
N LYS A 73 0.76 -8.36 -24.29
CA LYS A 73 1.95 -7.90 -25.02
C LYS A 73 3.08 -8.95 -25.17
N HIS A 74 3.04 -10.09 -24.48
CA HIS A 74 4.18 -11.02 -24.48
C HIS A 74 3.83 -12.46 -24.85
N LYS A 75 4.52 -12.97 -25.87
CA LYS A 75 4.54 -14.38 -26.27
C LYS A 75 5.54 -15.14 -25.38
N LYS A 76 5.00 -16.02 -24.53
CA LYS A 76 5.60 -17.24 -23.94
C LYS A 76 7.15 -17.27 -23.87
N GLY A 77 7.75 -16.63 -22.86
CA GLY A 77 9.18 -16.81 -22.60
C GLY A 77 9.65 -16.03 -21.38
N ASP A 78 9.57 -14.70 -21.45
CA ASP A 78 10.14 -13.79 -20.43
C ASP A 78 9.07 -13.01 -19.62
N LEU A 79 7.80 -13.35 -19.82
CA LEU A 79 6.67 -12.67 -19.20
C LEU A 79 6.69 -12.74 -17.67
N GLY A 80 7.21 -13.82 -17.08
CA GLY A 80 7.22 -14.01 -15.62
C GLY A 80 8.09 -12.99 -14.90
N ASN A 81 9.34 -12.82 -15.34
CA ASN A 81 10.30 -11.92 -14.70
C ASN A 81 9.89 -10.46 -14.88
N VAL A 82 9.51 -10.06 -16.10
CA VAL A 82 9.08 -8.69 -16.39
C VAL A 82 7.81 -8.32 -15.60
N LEU A 83 6.85 -9.25 -15.50
CA LEU A 83 5.64 -9.04 -14.72
C LEU A 83 5.94 -8.92 -13.23
N LEU A 84 6.80 -9.79 -12.69
CA LEU A 84 7.21 -9.76 -11.30
C LEU A 84 7.91 -8.44 -10.97
N THR A 85 8.90 -8.03 -11.77
CA THR A 85 9.61 -6.76 -11.56
C THR A 85 8.66 -5.57 -11.56
N ARG A 86 7.74 -5.48 -12.53
CA ARG A 86 6.77 -4.37 -12.61
C ARG A 86 5.83 -4.33 -11.40
N ILE A 87 5.34 -5.49 -10.98
CA ILE A 87 4.48 -5.62 -9.79
C ILE A 87 5.27 -5.16 -8.55
N THR A 88 6.48 -5.68 -8.36
CA THR A 88 7.34 -5.31 -7.24
C THR A 88 7.65 -3.81 -7.21
N THR A 89 8.00 -3.21 -8.35
CA THR A 89 8.25 -1.77 -8.44
C THR A 89 7.03 -0.95 -8.00
N ILE A 90 5.82 -1.33 -8.42
CA ILE A 90 4.61 -0.58 -8.06
C ILE A 90 4.28 -0.71 -6.57
N PHE A 91 4.46 -1.89 -5.98
CA PHE A 91 4.31 -2.03 -4.54
C PHE A 91 5.35 -1.22 -3.75
N VAL A 92 6.62 -1.23 -4.18
CA VAL A 92 7.67 -0.42 -3.53
C VAL A 92 7.34 1.07 -3.63
N VAL A 93 6.90 1.55 -4.79
CA VAL A 93 6.48 2.95 -4.96
C VAL A 93 5.27 3.25 -4.08
N SER A 94 4.27 2.38 -4.03
CA SER A 94 3.10 2.55 -3.16
C SER A 94 3.48 2.67 -1.69
N VAL A 95 4.40 1.82 -1.21
CA VAL A 95 4.93 1.87 0.17
C VAL A 95 5.55 3.23 0.45
N VAL A 96 6.46 3.69 -0.42
CA VAL A 96 7.15 4.97 -0.23
C VAL A 96 6.15 6.13 -0.24
N VAL A 97 5.23 6.17 -1.20
CA VAL A 97 4.23 7.23 -1.28
C VAL A 97 3.31 7.22 -0.05
N GLN A 98 2.91 6.05 0.45
CA GLN A 98 2.08 5.95 1.64
C GLN A 98 2.78 6.52 2.86
N ILE A 99 4.04 6.12 3.09
CA ILE A 99 4.86 6.62 4.20
C ILE A 99 4.98 8.15 4.12
N VAL A 100 5.30 8.68 2.94
CA VAL A 100 5.45 10.13 2.74
C VAL A 100 4.14 10.86 3.00
N LEU A 101 3.00 10.38 2.49
CA LEU A 101 1.69 11.00 2.71
C LEU A 101 1.26 10.93 4.17
N CYS A 102 1.51 9.81 4.86
CA CYS A 102 1.25 9.67 6.29
C CYS A 102 2.05 10.70 7.10
N ILE A 103 3.35 10.86 6.81
CA ILE A 103 4.19 11.87 7.47
C ILE A 103 3.73 13.28 7.10
N TRP A 104 3.33 13.53 5.86
CA TRP A 104 2.98 14.88 5.43
C TRP A 104 1.65 15.37 5.99
N ILE A 105 0.65 14.49 6.13
CA ILE A 105 -0.70 14.87 6.59
C ILE A 105 -0.76 15.03 8.11
N GLU A 106 -0.19 14.09 8.88
CA GLU A 106 -0.31 14.12 10.34
C GLU A 106 1.01 14.41 11.06
N ASN A 107 2.13 14.51 10.34
CA ASN A 107 3.48 14.77 10.83
C ASN A 107 3.72 14.45 12.32
N PRO A 108 3.95 13.17 12.65
CA PRO A 108 4.18 12.76 14.04
C PRO A 108 5.49 13.32 14.64
N PHE A 109 6.33 13.99 13.83
CA PHE A 109 7.57 14.62 14.26
C PHE A 109 7.40 16.10 14.65
N SER A 110 6.23 16.70 14.42
CA SER A 110 5.99 18.10 14.78
C SER A 110 5.69 18.25 16.28
N PRO A 111 6.43 19.11 17.02
CA PRO A 111 6.17 19.39 18.43
C PRO A 111 4.87 20.19 18.66
N SER A 112 4.25 20.71 17.60
CA SER A 112 3.05 21.56 17.69
C SER A 112 1.76 20.81 18.02
N THR A 113 1.73 19.48 17.88
CA THR A 113 0.49 18.68 18.03
C THR A 113 0.13 18.39 19.49
N THR A 114 1.03 18.68 20.44
CA THR A 114 0.76 18.61 21.89
C THR A 114 0.11 19.87 22.47
N GLY A 115 -0.21 20.90 21.67
CA GLY A 115 -0.65 22.19 22.22
C GLY A 115 -1.76 22.95 21.46
N LEU A 116 -2.36 22.40 20.40
CA LEU A 116 -3.38 23.14 19.62
C LEU A 116 -4.84 22.93 20.09
N PHE A 117 -5.07 22.09 21.11
CA PHE A 117 -6.39 21.82 21.68
C PHE A 117 -6.40 21.80 23.21
N LEU A 118 -5.58 22.66 23.82
CA LEU A 118 -5.75 23.08 25.22
C LEU A 118 -6.07 24.57 25.25
#